data_AF-A0A9E0AJW1-F1
#
_entry.id   AF-A0A9E0AJW1-F1
#
_cell.length_a   1.000
_cell.length_b   1.000
_cell.length_c   1.000
_cell.angle_alpha   90.00
_cell.angle_beta   90.00
_cell.angle_gamma   90.00
#
_symmetry.space_group_name_H-M   'P 1'
#
loop_
_entity.id
_entity.type
_entity.pdbx_description
1 polymer ?
#
loop_
_entity_poly.entity_id
_entity_poly.type
_entity_poly.pdbx_seq_one_letter_code
_entity_poly.pdbx_strand_id
1 'polypeptide(L)'
;METKEKENIEQIFIDFVKDFVTKEKQDRILQFLQNKKNWWKIKTEFHSSTPFDKRKLVEIEPNQQYADKIYLKMKSFGTKEECFSLLDYLNDEPYNCKLEEKLSLTVGFLFETIIYCPNTKTGYFEGGHAKDRYILKS
;
A
#
# COMPACT_ATOMS: atom_id res chain seq x y z
N MET A 1 10.54 -17.59 16.02
CA MET A 1 10.85 -16.19 15.61
C MET A 1 9.85 -15.69 14.58
N GLU A 2 9.40 -16.54 13.65
CA GLU A 2 8.38 -16.21 12.63
C GLU A 2 7.03 -15.70 13.17
N THR A 3 6.56 -16.18 14.33
CA THR A 3 5.26 -15.77 14.89
C THR A 3 5.20 -14.29 15.26
N LYS A 4 6.29 -13.71 15.81
CA LYS A 4 6.33 -12.29 16.19
C LYS A 4 6.38 -11.35 14.99
N GLU A 5 7.10 -11.72 13.93
CA GLU A 5 7.15 -10.93 12.69
C GLU A 5 5.81 -10.99 11.94
N LYS A 6 5.18 -12.16 11.93
CA LYS A 6 3.85 -12.35 11.35
C LYS A 6 2.76 -11.55 12.07
N GLU A 7 2.76 -11.58 13.41
CA GLU A 7 1.84 -10.77 14.22
C GLU A 7 2.04 -9.25 13.96
N ASN A 8 3.27 -8.83 13.68
CA ASN A 8 3.58 -7.42 13.40
C ASN A 8 3.02 -6.98 12.02
N ILE A 9 3.21 -7.77 10.96
CA ILE A 9 2.71 -7.40 9.62
C ILE A 9 1.19 -7.44 9.51
N GLU A 10 0.51 -8.38 10.19
CA GLU A 10 -0.95 -8.40 10.23
C GLU A 10 -1.50 -7.13 10.89
N GLN A 11 -0.89 -6.69 12.00
CA GLN A 11 -1.28 -5.44 12.66
C GLN A 11 -1.00 -4.22 11.79
N ILE A 12 0.15 -4.17 11.10
CA ILE A 12 0.47 -3.10 10.14
C ILE A 12 -0.57 -3.03 9.02
N PHE A 13 -1.01 -4.18 8.50
CA PHE A 13 -2.06 -4.25 7.48
C PHE A 13 -3.40 -3.72 8.03
N ILE A 14 -3.78 -4.12 9.24
CA ILE A 14 -5.00 -3.65 9.90
C ILE A 14 -4.96 -2.12 10.08
N ASP A 15 -3.83 -1.58 10.52
CA ASP A 15 -3.64 -0.14 10.72
C ASP A 15 -3.72 0.62 9.40
N PHE A 16 -3.10 0.10 8.34
CA PHE A 16 -3.25 0.63 6.98
C PHE A 16 -4.72 0.71 6.54
N VAL A 17 -5.46 -0.39 6.69
CA VAL A 17 -6.89 -0.43 6.32
C VAL A 17 -7.67 0.61 7.13
N LYS A 18 -7.40 0.73 8.43
CA LYS A 18 -8.08 1.71 9.29
C LYS A 18 -7.76 3.16 8.93
N ASP A 19 -6.52 3.44 8.52
CA ASP A 19 -6.04 4.79 8.19
C ASP A 19 -6.49 5.28 6.81
N PHE A 20 -6.55 4.39 5.80
CA PHE A 20 -6.69 4.80 4.39
C PHE A 20 -7.97 4.32 3.70
N VAL A 21 -8.60 3.24 4.16
CA VAL A 21 -9.77 2.66 3.49
C VAL A 21 -11.04 3.29 4.05
N THR A 22 -12.06 3.48 3.21
CA THR A 22 -13.39 3.96 3.65
C THR A 22 -14.03 3.01 4.65
N LYS A 23 -14.78 3.55 5.63
CA LYS A 23 -15.42 2.73 6.67
C LYS A 23 -16.30 1.61 6.12
N GLU A 24 -17.01 1.85 5.02
CA GLU A 24 -17.82 0.83 4.33
C GLU A 24 -16.99 -0.39 3.88
N LYS A 25 -15.75 -0.16 3.42
CA LYS A 25 -14.87 -1.22 2.90
C LYS A 25 -13.95 -1.83 3.96
N GLN A 26 -13.69 -1.14 5.07
CA GLN A 26 -12.83 -1.61 6.15
C GLN A 26 -13.29 -2.98 6.66
N ASP A 27 -14.55 -3.11 7.07
CA ASP A 27 -15.07 -4.35 7.67
C ASP A 27 -14.94 -5.54 6.73
N ARG A 28 -15.25 -5.34 5.45
CA ARG A 28 -15.15 -6.37 4.41
C ARG A 28 -13.70 -6.85 4.23
N ILE A 29 -12.75 -5.92 4.11
CA ILE A 29 -11.33 -6.27 3.91
C ILE A 29 -10.77 -6.97 5.14
N LEU A 30 -11.08 -6.49 6.34
CA LEU A 30 -10.61 -7.10 7.60
C LEU A 30 -11.20 -8.49 7.81
N GLN A 31 -12.45 -8.73 7.41
CA GLN A 31 -13.05 -10.07 7.43
C GLN A 31 -12.31 -11.03 6.48
N PHE A 32 -11.91 -10.58 5.29
CA PHE A 32 -11.13 -11.41 4.37
C PHE A 32 -9.72 -11.71 4.90
N LEU A 33 -9.10 -10.80 5.65
CA LEU A 33 -7.75 -10.97 6.19
C LEU A 33 -7.66 -12.17 7.16
N GLN A 34 -8.72 -12.45 7.91
CA GLN A 34 -8.79 -13.54 8.89
C GLN A 34 -8.58 -14.94 8.30
N ASN A 35 -8.76 -15.12 6.99
CA ASN A 35 -8.57 -16.40 6.34
C ASN A 35 -7.75 -16.22 5.06
N LYS A 36 -6.56 -16.82 5.04
CA LYS A 36 -5.64 -16.79 3.90
C LYS A 36 -6.27 -17.23 2.58
N LYS A 37 -7.27 -18.12 2.60
CA LYS A 37 -8.04 -18.53 1.40
C LYS A 37 -8.84 -17.38 0.76
N ASN A 38 -9.05 -16.28 1.48
CA ASN A 38 -9.75 -15.08 1.01
C ASN A 38 -8.81 -13.93 0.63
N TRP A 39 -7.49 -14.05 0.81
CA TRP A 39 -6.56 -12.96 0.52
C TRP A 39 -6.60 -12.50 -0.95
N TRP A 40 -6.92 -13.40 -1.88
CA TRP A 40 -7.16 -13.03 -3.28
C TRP A 40 -8.29 -12.00 -3.43
N LYS A 41 -9.33 -12.05 -2.59
CA LYS A 41 -10.42 -11.07 -2.61
C LYS A 41 -9.93 -9.70 -2.22
N ILE A 42 -9.03 -9.61 -1.23
CA ILE A 42 -8.40 -8.36 -0.81
C ILE A 42 -7.61 -7.75 -1.97
N LYS A 43 -6.81 -8.55 -2.69
CA LYS A 43 -6.08 -8.08 -3.87
C LYS A 43 -7.02 -7.52 -4.94
N THR A 44 -8.15 -8.19 -5.19
CA THR A 44 -9.16 -7.71 -6.14
C THR A 44 -9.77 -6.37 -5.72
N GLU A 45 -9.96 -6.11 -4.42
CA GLU A 45 -10.42 -4.79 -3.95
C GLU A 45 -9.46 -3.68 -4.39
N PHE A 46 -8.15 -3.94 -4.30
CA PHE A 46 -7.09 -3.00 -4.63
C PHE A 46 -6.66 -3.03 -6.10
N HIS A 47 -7.43 -3.66 -6.99
CA HIS A 47 -7.26 -3.49 -8.44
C HIS A 47 -7.47 -2.02 -8.86
N SER A 48 -8.27 -1.27 -8.09
CA SER A 48 -8.52 0.16 -8.30
C SER A 48 -8.40 0.94 -7.00
N SER A 49 -8.35 2.27 -7.09
CA SER A 49 -8.33 3.17 -5.92
C SER A 49 -9.67 3.26 -5.17
N THR A 50 -10.72 2.59 -5.65
CA THR A 50 -12.09 2.67 -5.10
C THR A 50 -12.21 2.43 -3.59
N PRO A 51 -11.43 1.52 -2.96
CA PRO A 51 -11.56 1.29 -1.51
C PRO A 51 -11.12 2.49 -0.65
N PHE A 52 -10.27 3.37 -1.17
CA PHE A 52 -9.63 4.42 -0.40
C PHE A 52 -10.56 5.60 -0.06
N ASP A 53 -10.33 6.21 1.10
CA ASP A 53 -10.88 7.52 1.42
C ASP A 53 -10.19 8.57 0.55
N LYS A 54 -10.97 9.22 -0.32
CA LYS A 54 -10.46 10.23 -1.28
C LYS A 54 -9.70 11.38 -0.60
N ARG A 55 -10.00 11.68 0.67
CA ARG A 55 -9.31 12.74 1.43
C ARG A 55 -7.88 12.38 1.81
N LYS A 56 -7.54 11.08 1.73
CA LYS A 56 -6.24 10.51 2.05
C LYS A 56 -5.39 10.25 0.80
N LEU A 57 -5.96 10.51 -0.38
CA LEU A 57 -5.29 10.38 -1.67
C LEU A 57 -4.62 11.70 -2.05
N VAL A 58 -3.34 11.63 -2.38
CA VAL A 58 -2.59 12.70 -2.99
C VAL A 58 -2.35 12.32 -4.45
N GLU A 59 -2.94 13.10 -5.36
CA GLU A 59 -2.77 12.92 -6.79
C GLU A 59 -1.31 13.13 -7.21
N ILE A 60 -0.88 12.36 -8.19
CA ILE A 60 0.43 12.47 -8.81
C ILE A 60 0.21 12.96 -10.24
N GLU A 61 0.68 14.18 -10.51
CA GLU A 61 0.60 14.77 -11.84
C GLU A 61 1.18 13.81 -12.90
N PRO A 62 0.58 13.72 -14.11
CA PRO A 62 1.02 12.75 -15.12
C PRO A 62 2.53 12.83 -15.46
N ASN A 63 3.11 14.02 -15.44
CA ASN A 63 4.54 14.26 -15.68
C ASN A 63 5.44 14.01 -14.45
N GLN A 64 4.88 13.56 -13.33
CA GLN A 64 5.57 13.23 -12.09
C GLN A 64 5.43 11.75 -11.70
N GLN A 65 4.84 10.92 -12.55
CA GLN A 65 4.64 9.48 -12.30
C GLN A 65 5.91 8.66 -12.57
N TYR A 66 7.04 9.10 -12.02
CA TYR A 66 8.33 8.43 -12.08
C TYR A 66 8.78 8.07 -10.66
N ALA A 67 9.47 6.93 -10.52
CA ALA A 67 9.88 6.39 -9.22
C ALA A 67 10.66 7.41 -8.38
N ASP A 68 11.61 8.13 -8.98
CA ASP A 68 12.42 9.16 -8.31
C ASP A 68 11.57 10.34 -7.81
N LYS A 69 10.61 10.81 -8.61
CA LYS A 69 9.73 11.92 -8.26
C LYS A 69 8.76 11.54 -7.14
N ILE A 70 8.20 10.34 -7.22
CA ILE A 70 7.31 9.79 -6.18
C ILE A 70 8.10 9.60 -4.89
N TYR A 71 9.31 9.02 -4.96
CA TYR A 71 10.22 8.89 -3.84
C TYR A 71 10.45 10.23 -3.15
N LEU A 72 10.95 11.24 -3.88
CA LEU A 72 11.23 12.56 -3.34
C LEU A 72 9.97 13.21 -2.73
N LYS A 73 8.81 13.05 -3.37
CA LYS A 73 7.55 13.55 -2.83
C LYS A 73 7.17 12.87 -1.52
N MET A 74 7.29 11.55 -1.43
CA MET A 74 7.07 10.80 -0.19
C MET A 74 8.09 11.19 0.91
N LYS A 75 9.37 11.39 0.57
CA LYS A 75 10.39 11.89 1.51
C LYS A 75 10.04 13.29 2.03
N SER A 76 9.47 14.16 1.19
CA SER A 76 9.00 15.48 1.62
C SER A 76 7.88 15.41 2.68
N PHE A 77 7.19 14.28 2.81
CA PHE A 77 6.22 14.00 3.88
C PHE A 77 6.85 13.35 5.12
N GLY A 78 8.18 13.25 5.17
CA GLY A 78 8.91 12.64 6.28
C GLY A 78 9.05 11.11 6.19
N THR A 79 8.58 10.50 5.09
CA THR A 79 8.54 9.04 4.91
C THR A 79 9.92 8.41 5.12
N LYS A 80 9.96 7.35 5.92
CA LYS A 80 11.18 6.58 6.20
C LYS A 80 11.56 5.70 5.01
N GLU A 81 12.79 5.19 5.04
CA GLU A 81 13.28 4.33 3.96
C GLU A 81 12.73 2.91 4.07
N GLU A 82 12.60 2.42 5.30
CA GLU A 82 12.08 1.08 5.60
C GLU A 82 10.55 1.12 5.62
N CYS A 83 9.95 0.34 4.72
CA CYS A 83 8.51 0.25 4.53
C CYS A 83 8.09 -1.21 4.28
N PHE A 84 6.79 -1.41 4.09
CA PHE A 84 6.17 -2.73 3.92
C PHE A 84 5.37 -2.77 2.63
N SER A 85 5.59 -3.80 1.81
CA SER A 85 4.77 -4.11 0.64
C SER A 85 3.62 -5.02 1.04
N LEU A 86 2.44 -4.44 1.24
CA LEU A 86 1.32 -5.13 1.89
C LEU A 86 0.71 -6.23 1.01
N LEU A 87 0.71 -6.05 -0.31
CA LEU A 87 0.17 -7.06 -1.23
C LEU A 87 1.17 -8.21 -1.48
N ASP A 88 2.48 -7.96 -1.35
CA ASP A 88 3.48 -9.04 -1.38
C ASP A 88 3.30 -9.97 -0.18
N TYR A 89 3.02 -9.43 1.01
CA TYR A 89 2.67 -10.24 2.18
C TYR A 89 1.48 -11.17 1.89
N LEU A 90 0.44 -10.66 1.21
CA LEU A 90 -0.71 -11.47 0.81
C LEU A 90 -0.41 -12.49 -0.31
N ASN A 91 0.75 -12.41 -0.94
CA ASN A 91 1.25 -13.33 -1.95
C ASN A 91 2.28 -14.33 -1.40
N ASP A 92 2.56 -14.31 -0.10
CA ASP A 92 3.68 -15.05 0.50
C ASP A 92 5.07 -14.64 -0.04
N GLU A 93 5.20 -13.40 -0.52
CA GLU A 93 6.45 -12.83 -1.02
C GLU A 93 7.14 -11.99 0.06
N PRO A 94 8.46 -11.74 -0.05
CA PRO A 94 9.17 -10.83 0.84
C PRO A 94 8.53 -9.43 0.84
N TYR A 95 8.07 -9.00 2.02
CA TYR A 95 7.26 -7.78 2.15
C TYR A 95 8.02 -6.61 2.82
N ASN A 96 9.11 -6.86 3.54
CA ASN A 96 9.97 -5.77 4.02
C ASN A 96 10.74 -5.19 2.84
N CYS A 97 10.68 -3.87 2.65
CA CYS A 97 11.31 -3.24 1.50
C CYS A 97 11.91 -1.87 1.82
N LYS A 98 12.91 -1.49 1.02
CA LYS A 98 13.33 -0.08 0.94
C LYS A 98 12.44 0.65 -0.05
N LEU A 99 12.02 1.86 0.32
CA LEU A 99 11.09 2.68 -0.44
C LEU A 99 11.58 2.93 -1.87
N GLU A 100 12.82 3.40 -2.04
CA GLU A 100 13.39 3.72 -3.35
C GLU A 100 13.47 2.48 -4.27
N GLU A 101 13.98 1.38 -3.75
CA GLU A 101 14.12 0.12 -4.48
C GLU A 101 12.75 -0.42 -4.91
N LYS A 102 11.77 -0.43 -3.99
CA LYS A 102 10.43 -0.95 -4.30
C LYS A 102 9.69 -0.08 -5.31
N LEU A 103 9.76 1.25 -5.17
CA LEU A 103 9.16 2.17 -6.16
C LEU A 103 9.76 1.96 -7.56
N SER A 104 11.07 1.74 -7.66
CA SER A 104 11.75 1.51 -8.94
C SER A 104 11.29 0.22 -9.64
N LEU A 105 10.82 -0.77 -8.87
CA LEU A 105 10.30 -2.03 -9.39
C LEU A 105 8.81 -2.00 -9.70
N THR A 106 8.07 -1.01 -9.20
CA THR A 106 6.60 -1.00 -9.25
C THR A 106 6.05 0.10 -10.15
N VAL A 107 6.59 1.32 -10.01
CA VAL A 107 6.06 2.50 -10.68
C VAL A 107 6.08 2.31 -12.19
N GLY A 108 4.90 2.31 -12.81
CA GLY A 108 4.79 2.25 -14.27
C GLY A 108 4.31 0.90 -14.80
N PHE A 109 4.38 -0.16 -14.00
CA PHE A 109 4.13 -1.52 -14.45
C PHE A 109 2.66 -1.95 -14.34
N LEU A 110 1.79 -1.13 -13.74
CA LEU A 110 0.33 -1.38 -13.65
C LEU A 110 -0.03 -2.70 -12.95
N PHE A 111 0.74 -3.08 -11.94
CA PHE A 111 0.40 -4.18 -11.04
C PHE A 111 0.06 -3.66 -9.66
N GLU A 112 -0.88 -4.32 -9.00
CA GLU A 112 -1.40 -3.90 -7.71
C GLU A 112 -0.28 -3.92 -6.67
N THR A 113 0.07 -2.72 -6.19
CA THR A 113 1.12 -2.52 -5.20
C THR A 113 0.63 -1.57 -4.13
N ILE A 114 0.89 -1.92 -2.87
CA ILE A 114 0.74 -1.03 -1.73
C ILE A 114 2.05 -1.03 -0.95
N ILE A 115 2.76 0.10 -0.99
CA ILE A 115 3.91 0.34 -0.12
C ILE A 115 3.42 1.19 1.05
N TYR A 116 3.63 0.73 2.28
CA TYR A 116 3.17 1.43 3.48
C TYR A 116 4.30 1.60 4.49
N CYS A 117 4.43 2.81 5.03
CA CYS A 117 5.44 3.17 6.00
C CYS A 117 4.73 3.58 7.30
N PRO A 118 4.57 2.64 8.28
CA PRO A 118 3.70 2.83 9.43
C PRO A 118 4.14 3.97 10.35
N ASN A 119 5.45 4.19 10.49
CA ASN A 119 6.01 5.25 11.33
C ASN A 119 5.55 6.66 10.94
N THR A 120 5.27 6.87 9.65
CA THR A 120 4.91 8.17 9.09
C THR A 120 3.47 8.22 8.59
N LYS A 121 2.76 7.09 8.65
CA LYS A 121 1.42 6.92 8.08
C LYS A 121 1.34 7.50 6.66
N THR A 122 2.31 7.09 5.85
CA THR A 122 2.40 7.44 4.43
C THR A 122 2.56 6.17 3.60
N GLY A 123 2.13 6.23 2.35
CA GLY A 123 2.26 5.09 1.45
C GLY A 123 2.20 5.47 -0.01
N TYR A 124 2.37 4.47 -0.85
CA TYR A 124 2.19 4.54 -2.28
C TYR A 124 1.24 3.43 -2.72
N PHE A 125 0.37 3.76 -3.66
CA PHE A 125 -0.52 2.81 -4.32
C PHE A 125 -0.34 2.89 -5.83
N GLU A 126 -0.19 1.72 -6.45
CA GLU A 126 -0.39 1.50 -7.87
C GLU A 126 -1.46 0.43 -8.06
N GLY A 127 -2.50 0.75 -8.81
CA GLY A 127 -3.54 -0.19 -9.23
C GLY A 127 -3.32 -0.71 -10.65
N GLY A 128 -4.27 -1.51 -11.13
CA GLY A 128 -4.23 -2.12 -12.47
C GLY A 128 -4.49 -1.15 -13.63
N HIS A 129 -4.65 0.14 -13.35
CA HIS A 129 -4.89 1.18 -14.37
C HIS A 129 -3.99 2.39 -14.12
N ALA A 130 -3.58 3.07 -15.21
CA ALA A 130 -2.68 4.23 -15.12
C ALA A 130 -3.24 5.40 -14.28
N LYS A 131 -4.57 5.51 -14.18
CA LYS A 131 -5.26 6.51 -13.34
C LYS A 131 -5.22 6.17 -11.84
N ASP A 132 -4.86 4.95 -11.49
CA ASP A 132 -4.92 4.42 -10.13
C ASP A 132 -3.53 4.47 -9.48
N ARG A 133 -2.91 5.66 -9.50
CA ARG A 133 -1.60 5.92 -8.88
C ARG A 133 -1.70 7.08 -7.92
N TYR A 134 -1.45 6.80 -6.64
CA TYR A 134 -1.61 7.79 -5.59
C TYR A 134 -0.52 7.67 -4.54
N ILE A 135 -0.14 8.81 -3.96
CA ILE A 135 0.50 8.82 -2.66
C ILE A 135 -0.60 8.83 -1.60
N LEU A 136 -0.44 8.00 -0.57
CA LEU A 136 -1.36 7.90 0.56
C LEU A 136 -0.79 8.71 1.73
N LYS A 137 -1.62 9.55 2.34
CA LYS A 137 -1.22 10.36 3.50
C LYS A 137 -2.35 10.48 4.53
N SER A 138 -2.07 10.11 5.78
CA SER A 138 -3.02 10.24 6.90
C SER A 138 -3.00 11.65 7.50
#